data_AF-A0A966QXH4-F1
#
_entry.id   AF-A0A966QXH4-F1
#
_cell.length_a   1.000
_cell.length_b   1.000
_cell.length_c   1.000
_cell.angle_alpha   90.00
_cell.angle_beta   90.00
_cell.angle_gamma   90.00
#
_symmetry.space_group_name_H-M   'P 1'
#
loop_
_entity.id
_entity.type
_entity.pdbx_description
1 polymer ?
#
loop_
_entity_poly.entity_id
_entity_poly.type
_entity_poly.pdbx_seq_one_letter_code
_entity_poly.pdbx_strand_id
1 'polypeptide(L)'
;MKKQMNYVKVNFPKVYHYLLKMIVYDFRMERLFFKDEVNCLRMLCDYNREIAEVQNGYKTYESASVMVKRYMCLYKKYVMYAYEMAEIVGRDKTLEYMDILENYTKSQVEKVFFENPHLFL
;
A
#
# COMPACT_ATOMS: atom_id res chain seq x y z
N MET A 1 -34.27 -7.65 25.59
CA MET A 1 -33.95 -6.47 24.74
C MET A 1 -33.26 -6.95 23.47
N LYS A 2 -33.89 -6.78 22.30
CA LYS A 2 -33.21 -7.04 21.01
C LYS A 2 -32.31 -5.85 20.69
N LYS A 3 -31.00 -6.08 20.57
CA LYS A 3 -30.07 -5.08 20.02
C LYS A 3 -30.45 -4.85 18.56
N GLN A 4 -30.99 -3.68 18.24
CA GLN A 4 -31.10 -3.22 16.86
C GLN A 4 -29.67 -3.10 16.31
N MET A 5 -29.27 -4.04 15.46
CA MET A 5 -28.10 -3.85 14.61
C MET A 5 -28.45 -2.74 13.61
N ASN A 6 -27.82 -1.58 13.75
CA ASN A 6 -27.80 -0.59 12.69
C ASN A 6 -27.05 -1.19 11.51
N TYR A 7 -27.79 -1.72 10.53
CA TYR A 7 -27.24 -2.06 9.24
C TYR A 7 -26.85 -0.74 8.56
N VAL A 8 -25.60 -0.33 8.72
CA VAL A 8 -24.99 0.63 7.79
C VAL A 8 -25.20 0.02 6.41
N LYS A 9 -26.03 0.63 5.57
CA LYS A 9 -26.15 0.28 4.16
C LYS A 9 -24.78 0.52 3.54
N VAL A 10 -23.93 -0.51 3.55
CA VAL A 10 -22.60 -0.47 2.96
C VAL A 10 -22.80 -0.10 1.51
N ASN A 11 -22.32 1.08 1.11
CA ASN A 11 -22.31 1.47 -0.29
C ASN A 11 -21.21 0.69 -1.00
N PHE A 12 -21.49 -0.60 -1.25
CA PHE A 12 -20.55 -1.59 -1.75
C PHE A 12 -19.79 -1.12 -3.00
N PRO A 13 -20.42 -0.42 -3.98
CA PRO A 13 -19.69 0.17 -5.10
C PRO A 13 -18.60 1.18 -4.68
N LYS A 14 -18.86 2.02 -3.68
CA LYS A 14 -17.91 3.03 -3.19
C LYS A 14 -16.75 2.39 -2.42
N VAL A 15 -17.03 1.37 -1.62
CA VAL A 15 -16.02 0.59 -0.88
C VAL A 15 -15.11 -0.16 -1.85
N TYR A 16 -15.69 -0.84 -2.85
CA TYR A 16 -14.95 -1.55 -3.89
C TYR A 16 -14.04 -0.62 -4.71
N HIS A 17 -14.52 0.58 -5.05
CA HIS A 17 -13.73 1.60 -5.74
C HIS A 17 -12.47 2.01 -4.96
N TYR A 18 -12.58 2.19 -3.64
CA TYR A 18 -11.41 2.53 -2.82
C TYR A 18 -10.44 1.37 -2.68
N LEU A 19 -10.94 0.15 -2.51
CA LEU A 19 -10.10 -1.05 -2.48
C LEU A 19 -9.27 -1.20 -3.76
N LEU A 20 -9.90 -1.05 -4.93
CA LEU A 20 -9.18 -1.07 -6.21
C LEU A 20 -8.10 0.00 -6.31
N LYS A 21 -8.37 1.20 -5.79
CA LYS A 21 -7.36 2.27 -5.78
C LYS A 21 -6.19 1.91 -4.87
N MET A 22 -6.44 1.38 -3.67
CA MET A 22 -5.40 0.95 -2.75
C MET A 22 -4.50 -0.12 -3.38
N ILE A 23 -5.09 -1.14 -4.03
CA ILE A 23 -4.36 -2.17 -4.80
C ILE A 23 -3.39 -1.54 -5.81
N VAL A 24 -3.86 -0.56 -6.58
CA VAL A 24 -3.04 0.11 -7.60
C VAL A 24 -1.86 0.84 -6.97
N TYR A 25 -2.02 1.42 -5.77
CA TYR A 25 -0.91 2.08 -5.08
C TYR A 25 0.09 1.09 -4.50
N ASP A 26 -0.36 -0.04 -3.98
CA ASP A 26 0.52 -1.12 -3.49
C ASP A 26 1.44 -1.62 -4.61
N PHE A 27 0.86 -1.98 -5.77
CA PHE A 27 1.66 -2.37 -6.93
C PHE A 27 2.64 -1.29 -7.41
N ARG A 28 2.25 -0.01 -7.33
CA ARG A 28 3.14 1.09 -7.71
C ARG A 28 4.28 1.28 -6.72
N MET A 29 4.03 1.09 -5.43
CA MET A 29 5.05 1.14 -4.38
C MET A 29 6.03 -0.01 -4.52
N GLU A 30 5.54 -1.24 -4.78
CA GLU A 30 6.38 -2.40 -5.06
C GLU A 30 7.29 -2.16 -6.29
N ARG A 31 6.71 -1.76 -7.42
CA ARG A 31 7.46 -1.48 -8.65
C ARG A 31 8.49 -0.36 -8.55
N LEU A 32 8.43 0.49 -7.53
CA LEU A 32 9.49 1.49 -7.29
C LEU A 32 10.82 0.84 -6.90
N PHE A 33 10.80 -0.33 -6.27
CA PHE A 33 11.98 -1.01 -5.75
C PHE A 33 12.41 -2.20 -6.64
N PHE A 34 11.47 -2.94 -7.22
CA PHE A 34 11.74 -4.22 -7.90
C PHE A 34 11.93 -4.10 -9.43
N LYS A 35 12.90 -3.32 -9.90
CA LYS A 35 13.32 -3.32 -11.32
C LYS A 35 14.55 -4.20 -11.62
N ASP A 36 15.34 -4.51 -10.59
CA ASP A 36 16.59 -5.29 -10.63
C ASP A 36 16.92 -5.70 -9.17
N GLU A 37 17.06 -7.00 -8.87
CA GLU A 37 17.13 -7.53 -7.50
C GLU A 37 18.34 -7.00 -6.69
N VAL A 38 19.53 -6.91 -7.31
CA VAL A 38 20.75 -6.43 -6.63
C VAL A 38 20.64 -4.93 -6.35
N ASN A 39 20.07 -4.19 -7.29
CA ASN A 39 19.81 -2.76 -7.11
C ASN A 39 18.65 -2.50 -6.14
N CYS A 40 17.68 -3.41 -6.01
CA CYS A 40 16.51 -3.30 -5.15
C CYS A 40 16.91 -3.19 -3.68
N LEU A 41 17.76 -4.09 -3.18
CA LEU A 41 18.19 -4.07 -1.79
C LEU A 41 18.93 -2.77 -1.44
N ARG A 42 19.83 -2.31 -2.32
CA ARG A 42 20.53 -1.03 -2.14
C ARG A 42 19.56 0.14 -2.14
N MET A 43 18.64 0.19 -3.09
CA MET A 43 17.62 1.24 -3.18
C MET A 43 16.71 1.26 -1.95
N LEU A 44 16.31 0.11 -1.44
CA LEU A 44 15.50 -0.02 -0.23
C LEU A 44 16.26 0.47 1.02
N CYS A 45 17.54 0.11 1.15
CA CYS A 45 18.40 0.60 2.23
C CYS A 45 18.60 2.12 2.17
N ASP A 46 18.90 2.67 0.99
CA ASP A 46 19.06 4.11 0.79
C ASP A 46 17.77 4.87 1.10
N TYR A 47 16.62 4.35 0.65
CA TYR A 47 15.30 4.87 0.98
C TYR A 47 15.02 4.85 2.49
N ASN A 48 15.25 3.72 3.17
CA ASN A 48 14.98 3.57 4.60
C ASN A 48 15.85 4.51 5.44
N ARG A 49 17.12 4.70 5.07
CA ARG A 49 18.00 5.69 5.71
C ARG A 49 17.44 7.09 5.52
N GLU A 50 17.14 7.45 4.27
CA GLU A 50 16.75 8.81 3.93
C GLU A 50 15.37 9.19 4.49
N ILE A 51 14.43 8.25 4.55
CA ILE A 51 13.13 8.51 5.18
C ILE A 51 13.27 8.68 6.70
N ALA A 52 14.16 7.92 7.34
CA ALA A 52 14.47 8.10 8.76
C ALA A 52 15.15 9.45 9.02
N GLU A 53 16.04 9.92 8.14
CA GLU A 53 16.61 11.26 8.20
C GLU A 53 15.53 12.36 8.10
N VAL A 54 14.54 12.17 7.21
CA VAL A 54 13.41 13.10 7.07
C VAL A 54 12.50 13.08 8.30
N GLN A 55 12.18 11.90 8.83
CA GLN A 55 11.32 11.75 10.01
C GLN A 55 11.94 12.31 11.28
N ASN A 56 13.27 12.19 11.42
CA ASN A 56 14.01 12.71 12.56
C ASN A 56 14.43 14.18 12.39
N GLY A 57 14.07 14.82 11.28
CA GLY A 57 14.36 16.25 11.04
C GLY A 57 15.80 16.56 10.63
N TYR A 58 16.64 15.54 10.38
CA TYR A 58 18.00 15.73 9.84
C TYR A 58 18.01 16.14 8.37
N LYS A 59 16.90 15.88 7.66
CA LYS A 59 16.73 16.19 6.25
C LYS A 59 15.34 16.77 6.00
N THR A 60 15.23 17.80 5.15
CA THR A 60 13.91 18.32 4.76
C THR A 60 13.31 17.46 3.65
N TYR A 61 11.98 17.38 3.58
CA TYR A 61 11.29 16.72 2.47
C TYR A 61 11.73 17.27 1.09
N GLU A 62 11.95 18.58 0.98
CA GLU A 62 12.40 19.21 -0.26
C GLU A 62 13.80 18.79 -0.68
N SER A 63 14.66 18.46 0.28
CA SER A 63 16.01 17.94 0.02
C SER A 63 16.07 16.43 -0.19
N ALA A 64 14.96 15.71 0.07
CA ALA A 64 14.88 14.27 -0.14
C ALA A 64 15.01 13.88 -1.62
N SER A 65 15.50 12.67 -1.87
CA SER A 65 15.66 12.10 -3.20
C SER A 65 14.33 12.00 -3.92
N VAL A 66 14.40 11.93 -5.26
CA VAL A 66 13.23 11.70 -6.10
C VAL A 66 12.50 10.40 -5.71
N MET A 67 13.24 9.39 -5.26
CA MET A 67 12.67 8.11 -4.81
C MET A 67 11.81 8.30 -3.56
N VAL A 68 12.36 8.91 -2.50
CA VAL A 68 11.62 9.18 -1.24
C VAL A 68 10.40 10.05 -1.50
N LYS A 69 10.55 11.12 -2.30
CA LYS A 69 9.41 11.98 -2.67
C LYS A 69 8.31 11.22 -3.40
N ARG A 70 8.67 10.35 -4.35
CA ARG A 70 7.71 9.51 -5.08
C ARG A 70 7.01 8.52 -4.16
N TYR A 71 7.76 7.82 -3.31
CA TYR A 71 7.19 6.89 -2.34
C TYR A 71 6.22 7.60 -1.39
N MET A 72 6.64 8.70 -0.76
CA MET A 72 5.80 9.46 0.17
C MET A 72 4.53 9.99 -0.50
N CYS A 73 4.60 10.38 -1.78
CA CYS A 73 3.42 10.79 -2.54
C CYS A 73 2.44 9.63 -2.77
N LEU A 74 2.94 8.44 -3.11
CA LEU A 74 2.09 7.24 -3.26
C LEU A 74 1.49 6.81 -1.91
N TYR A 75 2.31 6.77 -0.86
CA TYR A 75 1.89 6.42 0.49
C TYR A 75 0.82 7.39 1.02
N LYS A 76 0.98 8.70 0.80
CA LYS A 76 -0.03 9.69 1.18
C LYS A 76 -1.38 9.40 0.52
N LYS A 77 -1.38 9.06 -0.78
CA LYS A 77 -2.61 8.72 -1.51
C LYS A 77 -3.23 7.44 -0.99
N TYR A 78 -2.42 6.42 -0.69
CA TYR A 78 -2.87 5.19 -0.07
C TYR A 78 -3.59 5.45 1.27
N VAL A 79 -2.95 6.21 2.18
CA VAL A 79 -3.51 6.56 3.48
C VAL A 79 -4.82 7.36 3.35
N MET A 80 -4.90 8.29 2.40
CA MET A 80 -6.14 9.02 2.13
C MET A 80 -7.30 8.08 1.77
N TYR A 81 -7.08 7.10 0.90
CA TYR A 81 -8.13 6.16 0.51
C TYR A 81 -8.50 5.20 1.64
N ALA A 82 -7.54 4.75 2.43
CA ALA A 82 -7.81 3.96 3.62
C ALA A 82 -8.68 4.73 4.63
N TYR A 83 -8.40 6.02 4.82
CA TYR A 83 -9.18 6.91 5.68
C TYR A 83 -10.62 7.11 5.15
N GLU A 84 -10.78 7.47 3.87
CA GLU A 84 -12.11 7.62 3.23
C GLU A 84 -12.93 6.31 3.31
N MET A 85 -12.26 5.16 3.25
CA MET A 85 -12.89 3.86 3.42
C MET A 85 -13.31 3.61 4.87
N ALA A 86 -12.46 3.96 5.85
CA ALA A 86 -12.77 3.85 7.27
C ALA A 86 -13.97 4.72 7.68
N GLU A 87 -14.18 5.87 7.03
CA GLU A 87 -15.38 6.69 7.24
C GLU A 87 -16.67 5.99 6.75
N ILE A 88 -16.58 5.06 5.80
CA ILE A 88 -17.74 4.37 5.21
C ILE A 88 -18.07 3.08 5.95
N VAL A 89 -17.06 2.24 6.20
CA VAL A 89 -17.28 0.88 6.75
C VAL A 89 -16.78 0.70 8.18
N GLY A 90 -16.15 1.73 8.75
CA GLY A 90 -15.48 1.66 10.05
C GLY A 90 -14.06 1.12 9.93
N ARG A 91 -13.21 1.51 10.89
CA ARG A 91 -11.78 1.15 10.94
C ARG A 91 -11.55 -0.36 10.87
N ASP A 92 -12.26 -1.13 11.68
CA ASP A 92 -12.03 -2.57 11.81
C ASP A 92 -12.28 -3.31 10.49
N LYS A 93 -13.34 -2.93 9.77
CA LYS A 93 -13.64 -3.50 8.44
C LYS A 93 -12.67 -3.02 7.37
N THR A 94 -12.20 -1.78 7.44
CA THR A 94 -11.14 -1.32 6.53
C THR A 94 -9.87 -2.15 6.72
N LEU A 95 -9.48 -2.44 7.96
CA LEU A 95 -8.33 -3.31 8.25
C LEU A 95 -8.56 -4.74 7.74
N GLU A 96 -9.73 -5.33 8.01
CA GLU A 96 -10.09 -6.66 7.49
C GLU A 96 -9.97 -6.73 5.96
N TYR A 97 -10.49 -5.73 5.26
CA TYR A 97 -10.39 -5.67 3.81
C TYR A 97 -8.96 -5.42 3.30
N MET A 98 -8.14 -4.67 4.04
CA MET A 98 -6.71 -4.51 3.73
C MET A 98 -5.95 -5.83 3.91
N ASP A 99 -6.21 -6.58 4.98
CA ASP A 99 -5.61 -7.89 5.22
C ASP A 99 -5.97 -8.91 4.13
N ILE A 100 -7.24 -8.94 3.71
CA ILE A 100 -7.69 -9.79 2.59
C ILE A 100 -6.90 -9.46 1.33
N LEU A 101 -6.64 -8.19 1.12
CA LEU A 101 -6.02 -7.65 -0.08
C LEU A 101 -4.52 -7.98 -0.10
N GLU A 102 -3.84 -7.83 1.03
CA GLU A 102 -2.45 -8.27 1.23
C GLU A 102 -2.29 -9.79 1.02
N ASN A 103 -3.21 -10.58 1.55
CA ASN A 103 -3.22 -12.03 1.36
C ASN A 103 -3.50 -12.41 -0.10
N TYR A 104 -4.40 -11.71 -0.78
CA TYR A 104 -4.69 -11.93 -2.20
C TYR A 104 -3.47 -11.60 -3.07
N THR A 105 -2.84 -10.44 -2.90
CA THR A 105 -1.62 -10.09 -3.68
C THR A 105 -0.47 -11.05 -3.41
N LYS A 106 -0.20 -11.42 -2.15
CA LYS A 106 0.82 -12.44 -1.83
C LYS A 106 0.52 -13.76 -2.54
N SER A 107 -0.73 -14.23 -2.51
CA SER A 107 -1.13 -15.49 -3.17
C SER A 107 -1.01 -15.44 -4.70
N GLN A 108 -1.23 -14.28 -5.32
CA GLN A 108 -1.13 -14.10 -6.78
C GLN A 108 0.32 -13.94 -7.22
N VAL A 109 1.15 -13.23 -6.44
CA VAL A 109 2.59 -13.09 -6.70
C VAL A 109 3.31 -14.43 -6.51
N GLU A 110 3.00 -15.17 -5.45
CA GLU A 110 3.51 -16.54 -5.25
C GLU A 110 3.11 -17.45 -6.42
N LYS A 111 1.84 -17.42 -6.86
CA LYS A 111 1.41 -18.22 -8.01
C LYS A 111 2.18 -17.89 -9.29
N VAL A 112 2.32 -16.61 -9.63
CA VAL A 112 3.01 -16.20 -10.87
C VAL A 112 4.51 -16.50 -10.81
N PHE A 113 5.13 -16.35 -9.64
CA PHE A 113 6.55 -16.63 -9.42
C PHE A 113 6.86 -18.14 -9.48
N PHE A 114 6.03 -19.00 -8.88
CA PHE A 114 6.19 -20.45 -8.94
C PHE A 114 5.84 -21.05 -10.31
N GLU A 115 4.88 -20.46 -11.03
CA GLU A 115 4.48 -20.94 -12.36
C GLU A 115 5.44 -20.48 -13.47
N ASN A 116 6.14 -19.34 -13.31
CA ASN A 116 6.99 -18.76 -14.36
C ASN A 116 8.29 -18.14 -13.82
N PRO A 117 9.20 -18.93 -13.20
CA PRO A 117 10.42 -18.41 -12.58
C PRO A 117 11.40 -17.75 -13.56
N HIS A 118 11.32 -18.09 -14.86
CA HIS A 118 12.17 -17.57 -15.92
C HIS A 118 11.79 -16.16 -16.40
N LEU A 119 10.64 -15.62 -15.98
CA LEU A 119 10.27 -14.23 -16.24
C LEU A 119 10.96 -13.24 -15.27
N PHE A 120 11.69 -13.78 -14.29
CA PHE A 120 12.34 -13.05 -13.20
C PHE A 120 13.85 -13.32 -13.10
N LEU A 121 14.45 -13.99 -14.08
CA LEU A 121 15.91 -14.16 -14.30
C LEU A 121 16.33 -13.41 -15.57
#